data_AF-A0A2X4Z0R9-F1
#
_entry.id   AF-A0A2X4Z0R9-F1
#
_cell.length_a   1.000
_cell.length_b   1.000
_cell.length_c   1.000
_cell.angle_alpha   90.00
_cell.angle_beta   90.00
_cell.angle_gamma   90.00
#
_symmetry.space_group_name_H-M   'P 1'
#
loop_
_entity.id
_entity.type
_entity.pdbx_description
1 polymer ?
#
loop_
_entity_poly.entity_id
_entity_poly.type
_entity_poly.pdbx_seq_one_letter_code
_entity_poly.pdbx_strand_id
1 'polypeptide(L)' 'MTVITNVKQTIVGLKSAHASLEGFALETDNEQAKQLYKMAAEQTQSVINSLEPRMQEILQEEPQYNQ' A
#
# COMPACT_ATOMS: atom_id res chain seq x y z
N MET A 1 11.01 -17.58 0.52
CA MET A 1 10.36 -16.33 0.09
C MET A 1 10.88 -15.99 -1.29
N THR A 2 10.00 -15.86 -2.27
CA THR A 2 10.36 -15.41 -3.62
C THR A 2 10.21 -13.90 -3.71
N VAL A 3 10.73 -13.31 -4.78
CA VAL A 3 10.62 -11.87 -5.02
C VAL A 3 9.15 -11.46 -5.07
N ILE A 4 8.29 -12.25 -5.74
CA ILE A 4 6.85 -11.97 -5.78
C ILE A 4 6.20 -12.01 -4.40
N THR A 5 6.57 -12.97 -3.53
CA THR A 5 6.02 -13.04 -2.17
C THR A 5 6.41 -11.80 -1.36
N ASN A 6 7.65 -11.33 -1.48
CA ASN A 6 8.13 -10.15 -0.77
C ASN A 6 7.41 -8.87 -1.24
N VAL A 7 7.24 -8.71 -2.56
CA VAL A 7 6.54 -7.56 -3.14
C VAL A 7 5.06 -7.57 -2.77
N LYS A 8 4.37 -8.72 -2.87
CA LYS A 8 2.98 -8.88 -2.42
C LYS A 8 2.83 -8.52 -0.94
N GLN A 9 3.69 -9.06 -0.07
CA GLN A 9 3.64 -8.78 1.36
C GLN A 9 3.85 -7.29 1.67
N THR A 10 4.75 -6.64 0.94
CA THR A 10 4.99 -5.19 1.06
C THR A 10 3.76 -4.39 0.66
N ILE A 11 3.13 -4.70 -0.48
CA ILE A 11 1.90 -4.04 -0.92
C ILE A 11 0.76 -4.24 0.09
N VAL A 12 0.60 -5.44 0.65
CA VAL A 12 -0.37 -5.71 1.71
C VAL A 12 -0.09 -4.87 2.95
N GLY A 13 1.17 -4.79 3.39
CA GLY A 13 1.57 -3.94 4.50
C GLY A 13 1.24 -2.46 4.28
N LEU A 14 1.51 -1.95 3.07
CA LEU A 14 1.17 -0.58 2.69
C LEU A 14 -0.36 -0.35 2.66
N LYS A 15 -1.15 -1.31 2.16
CA LYS A 15 -2.62 -1.22 2.17
C LYS A 15 -3.18 -1.17 3.59
N SER A 16 -2.63 -1.96 4.51
CA SER A 16 -2.98 -1.89 5.94
C SER A 16 -2.59 -0.55 6.55
N ALA A 17 -1.41 -0.01 6.23
CA ALA A 17 -0.98 1.30 6.71
C ALA A 17 -1.89 2.43 6.18
N HIS A 18 -2.26 2.38 4.89
CA HIS A 18 -3.22 3.31 4.28
C HIS A 18 -4.54 3.34 5.04
N ALA A 19 -5.14 2.17 5.26
CA ALA A 19 -6.41 2.06 5.98
C ALA A 19 -6.31 2.59 7.42
N SER A 20 -5.20 2.32 8.12
CA SER A 20 -4.96 2.89 9.45
C SER A 20 -4.87 4.42 9.41
N LEU A 21 -4.19 5.01 8.42
CA LEU A 21 -4.09 6.45 8.27
C LEU A 21 -5.46 7.10 7.99
N GLU A 22 -6.28 6.48 7.14
CA GLU A 22 -7.68 6.93 6.94
C GLU A 22 -8.48 6.85 8.23
N GLY A 23 -8.34 5.74 8.98
CA GLY A 23 -8.97 5.58 10.30
C GLY A 23 -8.57 6.69 11.27
N PHE A 24 -7.28 7.00 11.39
CA PHE A 24 -6.79 8.08 12.26
C PHE A 24 -7.34 9.45 11.85
N ALA A 25 -7.49 9.71 10.55
CA ALA A 25 -8.10 10.94 10.06
C ALA A 25 -9.58 11.06 10.43
N LEU A 26 -10.31 9.94 10.53
CA LEU A 26 -11.71 9.90 10.94
C LEU A 26 -11.88 10.03 12.45
N GLU A 27 -10.98 9.43 13.23
CA GLU A 27 -11.06 9.39 14.70
C GLU A 27 -10.54 10.67 15.38
N THR A 28 -9.73 11.47 14.68
CA THR A 28 -9.13 12.67 15.28
C THR A 28 -10.00 13.92 15.13
N ASP A 29 -10.17 14.64 16.24
CA ASP A 29 -10.79 15.98 16.28
C ASP A 29 -9.79 17.11 15.97
N ASN A 30 -8.49 16.82 15.92
CA ASN A 30 -7.48 17.82 15.59
C ASN A 30 -7.40 18.01 14.07
N GLU A 31 -7.82 19.18 13.58
CA GLU A 31 -7.86 19.48 12.15
C GLU A 31 -6.48 19.42 11.45
N GLN A 32 -5.40 19.79 12.15
CA GLN A 32 -4.05 19.70 11.61
C GLN A 32 -3.60 18.24 11.48
N ALA A 33 -3.90 17.41 12.49
CA ALA A 33 -3.63 15.98 12.46
C ALA A 33 -4.46 15.27 11.38
N LYS A 34 -5.74 15.66 11.22
CA LYS A 34 -6.63 15.16 10.18
C LYS A 34 -6.05 15.39 8.79
N GLN A 35 -5.56 16.60 8.51
CA GLN A 35 -4.91 16.91 7.24
C GLN A 35 -3.62 16.11 7.05
N LEU A 36 -2.80 15.98 8.10
CA LEU A 36 -1.58 15.17 8.06
C LEU A 36 -1.87 13.71 7.68
N TYR A 37 -2.84 13.07 8.36
CA TYR A 37 -3.20 11.68 8.10
C TYR A 37 -3.77 11.47 6.70
N LYS A 38 -4.61 12.39 6.21
CA LYS A 38 -5.10 12.36 4.82
C LYS A 38 -3.97 12.43 3.81
N MET A 39 -3.06 13.40 3.96
CA MET A 39 -1.91 13.53 3.06
C MET A 39 -1.00 12.30 3.09
N ALA A 40 -0.81 11.69 4.27
CA ALA A 40 -0.02 10.48 4.42
C ALA A 40 -0.72 9.27 3.75
N ALA A 41 -2.04 9.16 3.86
CA ALA A 41 -2.82 8.13 3.18
C ALA A 41 -2.68 8.28 1.66
N GLU A 42 -2.88 9.48 1.11
CA GLU A 42 -2.73 9.77 -0.33
C GLU A 42 -1.33 9.43 -0.87
N GLN A 43 -0.27 9.76 -0.12
CA GLN A 43 1.10 9.39 -0.47
C GLN A 43 1.29 7.87 -0.45
N THR A 44 0.74 7.20 0.56
CA THR A 44 0.80 5.73 0.66
C THR A 44 0.08 5.07 -0.52
N GLN A 45 -1.09 5.59 -0.90
CA GLN A 45 -1.83 5.12 -2.08
C GLN A 45 -1.02 5.30 -3.36
N SER A 46 -0.32 6.42 -3.50
CA SER A 46 0.55 6.67 -4.66
C SER A 46 1.71 5.68 -4.74
N VAL A 47 2.30 5.30 -3.60
CA VAL A 47 3.33 4.25 -3.53
C VAL A 47 2.75 2.89 -3.90
N ILE A 48 1.57 2.53 -3.39
CA ILE A 48 0.87 1.29 -3.76
C ILE A 48 0.66 1.22 -5.27
N ASN A 49 0.09 2.28 -5.86
CA ASN A 49 -0.17 2.37 -7.29
C ASN A 49 1.12 2.25 -8.13
N SER A 50 2.25 2.72 -7.61
CA SER A 50 3.55 2.62 -8.30
C SER A 50 4.14 1.20 -8.23
N LEU A 51 3.80 0.42 -7.20
CA LEU A 51 4.30 -0.95 -6.99
C LEU A 51 3.43 -2.02 -7.64
N GLU A 52 2.13 -1.78 -7.80
CA GLU A 52 1.20 -2.74 -8.41
C GLU A 52 1.61 -3.18 -9.84
N PRO A 53 2.04 -2.29 -10.75
CA PRO A 53 2.56 -2.69 -12.06
C PRO A 53 3.78 -3.61 -11.95
N ARG A 54 4.72 -3.31 -11.04
CA ARG A 54 5.91 -4.16 -10.85
C ARG A 54 5.53 -5.56 -10.36
N MET A 55 4.51 -5.68 -9.50
CA MET A 55 3.99 -6.98 -9.09
C MET A 55 3.45 -7.79 -10.28
N GLN A 56 2.77 -7.14 -11.23
CA GLN A 56 2.25 -7.79 -12.44
C GLN A 56 3.37 -8.25 -13.37
N GLU A 57 4.42 -7.44 -13.56
CA GLU A 57 5.60 -7.83 -14.34
C GLU A 57 6.27 -9.07 -13.75
N ILE A 58 6.45 -9.13 -12.43
CA ILE A 58 7.05 -10.29 -11.77
C ILE A 58 6.19 -11.55 -11.98
N LEU A 59 4.86 -11.44 -11.99
CA LEU A 59 3.97 -12.58 -12.27
C LEU A 59 4.12 -13.10 -13.71
N GLN A 60 4.50 -12.25 -14.65
CA GLN A 60 4.83 -12.65 -16.03
C GLN A 60 6.22 -13.27 -16.12
N GLU A 61 7.20 -12.75 -15.36
CA GLU A 61 8.56 -13.29 -15.24
C GLU A 61 8.58 -14.66 -14.52
N GLU A 62 7.68 -14.86 -13.57
CA GLU A 62 7.56 -16.07 -12.74
C GLU A 62 6.16 -16.73 -12.88
N PRO A 63 5.80 -17.28 -14.06
CA PRO A 63 4.47 -17.81 -14.32
C PRO A 63 4.08 -18.99 -13.40
N GLN A 64 5.06 -19.64 -12.76
CA GLN A 64 4.81 -20.65 -11.73
C GLN A 64 4.03 -20.12 -10.50
N TYR A 65 3.91 -18.80 -10.31
CA TYR A 65 3.17 -18.18 -9.21
C TYR A 65 1.82 -17.55 -9.62
N ASN A 66 1.34 -17.85 -10.83
CA ASN A 66 0.00 -17.48 -11.30
C ASN A 66 -1.13 -18.40 -10.80
N GLN A 67 -0.80 -19.44 -10.02
CA GLN A 67 -1.77 -20.40 -9.46
C GLN A 67 -2.18 -20.06 -8.03
#